data_AF-A0A2N6F503-F1
#
_entry.id   AF-A0A2N6F503-F1
#
_cell.length_a   1.000
_cell.length_b   1.000
_cell.length_c   1.000
_cell.angle_alpha   90.00
_cell.angle_beta   90.00
_cell.angle_gamma   90.00
#
_symmetry.space_group_name_H-M   'P 1'
#
loop_
_entity.id
_entity.type
_entity.pdbx_description
1 polymer ?
#
loop_
_entity_poly.entity_id
_entity_poly.type
_entity_poly.pdbx_seq_one_letter_code
_entity_poly.pdbx_strand_id
1 'polypeptide(L)'
;MKRLARHILITSALLCWATSFPCAAKDAVPAEAAAQGNDFCALCHPDIATTIANDGQAHKTDVSCEDCHAGHKPKSMENIPYCSMCHTEEPHYELEQCLICHRDPHQPLQIKLPKKAQTACLTCHEQPGLDMAASPSYHSSLVCTDCHGSHGYMPECMSCHNGHSQDMTEANCQDCHAPHKPLEMVFAHSDFPSSFCAQCHEQAATLLAASPRKHRDVNCASCHQQHGRIPDCRDCHGQPHPETLHQKFPSCSECHGIAHDLE
;
A
#
# COMPACT_ATOMS: atom_id res chain seq x y z
N MET A 1 -56.59 -57.76 -34.86
CA MET A 1 -57.04 -58.62 -35.96
C MET A 1 -57.83 -57.79 -36.96
N LYS A 2 -57.41 -57.81 -38.25
CA LYS A 2 -58.19 -57.61 -39.50
C LYS A 2 -59.17 -56.42 -39.53
N ARG A 3 -58.90 -55.35 -40.30
CA ARG A 3 -59.25 -55.12 -41.73
C ARG A 3 -59.91 -53.70 -41.75
N LEU A 4 -59.84 -52.80 -42.71
CA LEU A 4 -59.80 -52.89 -44.17
C LEU A 4 -59.44 -51.48 -44.71
N ALA A 5 -58.77 -51.42 -45.85
CA ALA A 5 -58.50 -50.22 -46.63
C ALA A 5 -59.72 -49.77 -47.47
N ARG A 6 -59.84 -48.47 -47.78
CA ARG A 6 -59.74 -47.90 -49.16
C ARG A 6 -60.36 -46.50 -49.32
N HIS A 7 -59.52 -45.62 -49.88
CA HIS A 7 -59.77 -44.60 -50.91
C HIS A 7 -60.56 -43.32 -50.58
N ILE A 8 -59.95 -42.17 -50.86
CA ILE A 8 -60.28 -41.32 -52.03
C ILE A 8 -59.08 -40.38 -52.32
N LEU A 9 -58.71 -40.31 -53.60
CA LEU A 9 -57.79 -39.35 -54.23
C LEU A 9 -58.45 -37.98 -54.32
N ILE A 10 -57.78 -36.89 -53.92
CA ILE A 10 -57.84 -35.61 -54.64
C ILE A 10 -56.45 -34.95 -54.58
N THR A 11 -55.92 -34.75 -55.77
CA THR A 11 -54.70 -34.03 -56.13
C THR A 11 -54.90 -32.51 -55.99
N SER A 12 -54.09 -31.84 -55.19
CA SER A 12 -53.81 -30.40 -55.34
C SER A 12 -52.36 -30.13 -55.02
N ALA A 13 -51.58 -29.91 -56.07
CA ALA A 13 -50.22 -29.40 -56.00
C ALA A 13 -50.24 -27.96 -55.48
N LEU A 14 -49.65 -27.74 -54.31
CA LEU A 14 -49.27 -26.42 -53.81
C LEU A 14 -47.76 -26.45 -53.58
N LEU A 15 -47.02 -25.88 -54.52
CA LEU A 15 -45.62 -25.52 -54.38
C LEU A 15 -45.52 -24.51 -53.23
N CYS A 16 -45.02 -24.95 -52.08
CA CYS A 16 -44.52 -24.07 -51.03
C CYS A 16 -43.00 -24.01 -51.17
N TRP A 17 -42.47 -22.89 -51.65
CA TRP A 17 -41.05 -22.60 -51.59
C TRP A 17 -40.61 -22.54 -50.12
N ALA A 18 -39.78 -23.48 -49.70
CA ALA A 18 -39.05 -23.39 -48.45
C ALA A 18 -37.86 -22.44 -48.65
N THR A 19 -38.02 -21.17 -48.28
CA THR A 19 -36.88 -20.28 -48.01
C THR A 19 -36.49 -20.45 -46.55
N SER A 20 -35.44 -21.24 -46.33
CA SER A 20 -34.71 -21.31 -45.08
C SER A 20 -34.17 -19.91 -44.75
N PHE A 21 -34.71 -19.27 -43.72
CA PHE A 21 -34.08 -18.11 -43.07
C PHE A 21 -33.41 -18.61 -41.79
N PRO A 22 -32.08 -18.75 -41.75
CA PRO A 22 -31.36 -18.95 -40.50
C PRO A 22 -31.39 -17.66 -39.68
N CYS A 23 -31.63 -17.81 -38.38
CA CYS A 23 -31.50 -16.77 -37.37
C CYS A 23 -30.15 -16.06 -37.47
N ALA A 24 -30.16 -14.74 -37.65
CA ALA A 24 -28.97 -13.91 -37.45
C ALA A 24 -28.73 -13.76 -35.94
N ALA A 25 -27.85 -14.60 -35.39
CA ALA A 25 -27.14 -14.26 -34.17
C ALA A 25 -26.28 -13.01 -34.48
N LYS A 26 -26.28 -12.02 -33.59
CA LYS A 26 -25.36 -10.89 -33.68
C LYS A 26 -23.96 -11.48 -33.51
N ASP A 27 -23.17 -11.46 -34.58
CA ASP A 27 -21.83 -12.01 -34.61
C ASP A 27 -20.97 -11.33 -33.53
N ALA A 28 -20.47 -12.12 -32.59
CA ALA A 28 -19.35 -11.72 -31.76
C ALA A 28 -18.11 -11.63 -32.67
N VAL A 29 -17.45 -10.48 -32.65
CA VAL A 29 -16.23 -10.26 -33.43
C VAL A 29 -15.13 -11.20 -32.89
N PRO A 30 -14.46 -11.99 -33.75
CA PRO A 30 -13.37 -12.86 -33.32
C PRO A 30 -12.21 -12.06 -32.72
N ALA A 31 -11.58 -12.58 -31.66
CA ALA A 31 -10.43 -11.94 -31.01
C ALA A 31 -9.26 -11.64 -31.98
N GLU A 32 -9.07 -12.46 -33.04
CA GLU A 32 -8.09 -12.17 -34.09
C GLU A 32 -8.37 -10.89 -34.91
N ALA A 33 -9.62 -10.44 -35.01
CA ALA A 33 -9.95 -9.20 -35.74
C ALA A 33 -9.71 -7.94 -34.90
N ALA A 34 -9.79 -8.03 -33.57
CA ALA A 34 -9.47 -6.93 -32.66
C ALA A 34 -7.97 -6.61 -32.65
N ALA A 35 -7.11 -7.62 -32.82
CA ALA A 35 -5.66 -7.44 -32.95
C ALA A 35 -5.30 -6.59 -34.20
N GLN A 36 -6.06 -6.70 -35.29
CA GLN A 36 -5.81 -5.95 -36.53
C GLN A 36 -6.22 -4.47 -36.45
N GLY A 37 -7.11 -4.09 -35.52
CA GLY A 37 -7.57 -2.71 -35.35
C GLY A 37 -6.48 -1.79 -34.79
N ASN A 38 -5.77 -2.24 -33.76
CA ASN A 38 -4.69 -1.45 -33.14
C ASN A 38 -3.45 -1.33 -34.05
N ASP A 39 -3.18 -2.35 -34.86
CA ASP A 39 -2.03 -2.36 -35.78
C ASP A 39 -2.11 -1.24 -36.84
N PHE A 40 -3.33 -0.89 -37.29
CA PHE A 40 -3.49 0.21 -38.25
C PHE A 40 -3.17 1.57 -37.62
N CYS A 41 -3.59 1.80 -36.37
CA CYS A 41 -3.23 3.01 -35.62
C CYS A 41 -1.71 3.14 -35.45
N ALA A 42 -1.02 2.02 -35.20
CA ALA A 42 0.42 1.96 -35.01
C ALA A 42 1.23 2.34 -36.26
N LEU A 43 0.68 2.19 -37.48
CA LEU A 43 1.34 2.63 -38.71
C LEU A 43 1.62 4.14 -38.73
N CYS A 44 0.76 4.93 -38.08
CA CYS A 44 0.91 6.39 -37.98
C CYS A 44 1.32 6.86 -36.57
N HIS A 45 1.03 6.07 -35.53
CA HIS A 45 1.41 6.36 -34.14
C HIS A 45 2.34 5.29 -33.54
N PRO A 46 3.51 5.01 -34.17
CA PRO A 46 4.38 3.93 -33.74
C PRO A 46 4.93 4.14 -32.32
N ASP A 47 5.19 5.40 -31.95
CA ASP A 47 5.69 5.75 -30.61
C ASP A 47 4.64 5.45 -29.54
N ILE A 48 3.37 5.80 -29.78
CA ILE A 48 2.27 5.54 -28.85
C ILE A 48 2.02 4.03 -28.70
N ALA A 49 2.01 3.30 -29.81
CA ALA A 49 1.89 1.84 -29.77
C ALA A 49 3.02 1.20 -28.95
N THR A 50 4.25 1.72 -29.10
CA THR A 50 5.41 1.28 -28.31
C THR A 50 5.25 1.63 -26.82
N THR A 51 4.79 2.84 -26.49
CA THR A 51 4.51 3.26 -25.11
C THR A 51 3.47 2.35 -24.45
N ILE A 52 2.35 2.08 -25.12
CA ILE A 52 1.30 1.18 -24.59
C ILE A 52 1.85 -0.24 -24.39
N ALA A 53 2.62 -0.75 -25.37
CA ALA A 53 3.22 -2.08 -25.27
C ALA A 53 4.13 -2.23 -24.04
N ASN A 54 4.92 -1.20 -23.73
CA ASN A 54 5.86 -1.20 -22.61
C ASN A 54 5.18 -0.89 -21.27
N ASP A 55 4.33 0.14 -21.22
CA ASP A 55 3.88 0.79 -19.98
C ASP A 55 2.35 0.91 -19.85
N GLY A 56 1.57 0.39 -20.80
CA GLY A 56 0.11 0.60 -20.87
C GLY A 56 -0.74 -0.12 -19.83
N GLN A 57 -0.20 -1.12 -19.13
CA GLN A 57 -0.93 -1.93 -18.14
C GLN A 57 -2.27 -2.48 -18.65
N ALA A 58 -3.40 -2.26 -17.97
CA ALA A 58 -4.69 -2.71 -18.48
C ALA A 58 -5.01 -2.08 -19.86
N HIS A 59 -4.45 -0.92 -20.20
CA HIS A 59 -4.70 -0.28 -21.48
C HIS A 59 -4.06 -0.99 -22.68
N LYS A 60 -3.13 -1.93 -22.46
CA LYS A 60 -2.59 -2.78 -23.54
C LYS A 60 -3.37 -4.08 -23.77
N THR A 61 -4.22 -4.50 -22.82
CA THR A 61 -4.91 -5.81 -22.88
C THR A 61 -6.42 -5.69 -22.86
N ASP A 62 -6.97 -4.71 -22.13
CA ASP A 62 -8.38 -4.68 -21.75
C ASP A 62 -9.15 -3.58 -22.51
N VAL A 63 -8.43 -2.71 -23.23
CA VAL A 63 -9.00 -1.68 -24.11
C VAL A 63 -8.23 -1.62 -25.42
N SER A 64 -8.92 -1.25 -26.49
CA SER A 64 -8.35 -0.95 -27.79
C SER A 64 -8.17 0.56 -28.01
N CYS A 65 -7.49 0.94 -29.09
CA CYS A 65 -7.35 2.35 -29.47
C CYS A 65 -8.72 3.03 -29.65
N GLU A 66 -9.70 2.31 -30.19
CA GLU A 66 -11.04 2.86 -30.51
C GLU A 66 -11.96 2.93 -29.29
N ASP A 67 -11.71 2.11 -28.27
CA ASP A 67 -12.46 2.19 -27.00
C ASP A 67 -12.19 3.51 -26.26
N CYS A 68 -11.02 4.10 -26.48
CA CYS A 68 -10.64 5.42 -25.96
C CYS A 68 -10.73 6.53 -27.03
N HIS A 69 -10.53 6.23 -28.31
CA HIS A 69 -10.61 7.22 -29.38
C HIS A 69 -11.78 6.93 -30.32
N ALA A 70 -12.96 7.49 -30.00
CA ALA A 70 -14.19 7.33 -30.78
C ALA A 70 -14.17 8.00 -32.17
N GLY A 71 -13.04 8.60 -32.57
CA GLY A 71 -12.86 9.23 -33.87
C GLY A 71 -11.45 9.80 -34.06
N HIS A 72 -11.17 10.40 -35.20
CA HIS A 72 -9.86 10.95 -35.54
C HIS A 72 -9.94 12.43 -35.94
N LYS A 73 -8.92 13.22 -35.58
CA LYS A 73 -8.83 14.64 -35.95
C LYS A 73 -8.60 14.80 -37.46
N PRO A 74 -9.15 15.84 -38.12
CA PRO A 74 -9.93 16.96 -37.54
C PRO A 74 -11.44 16.68 -37.43
N LYS A 75 -11.94 15.53 -37.90
CA LYS A 75 -13.39 15.23 -37.91
C LYS A 75 -13.97 15.05 -36.51
N SER A 76 -13.17 14.54 -35.57
CA SER A 76 -13.54 14.44 -34.15
C SER A 76 -12.42 15.03 -33.29
N MET A 77 -12.69 16.20 -32.70
CA MET A 77 -11.71 16.96 -31.93
C MET A 77 -11.68 16.58 -30.44
N GLU A 78 -12.86 16.26 -29.89
CA GLU A 78 -13.08 15.79 -28.53
C GLU A 78 -13.47 14.30 -28.60
N ASN A 79 -12.49 13.48 -28.95
CA ASN A 79 -12.67 12.06 -29.26
C ASN A 79 -12.31 11.13 -28.10
N ILE A 80 -11.89 11.67 -26.96
CA ILE A 80 -11.46 10.92 -25.77
C ILE A 80 -12.56 10.99 -24.70
N PRO A 81 -13.09 9.85 -24.20
CA PRO A 81 -14.10 9.83 -23.16
C PRO A 81 -13.53 10.26 -21.80
N TYR A 82 -14.41 10.51 -20.83
CA TYR A 82 -14.00 10.78 -19.46
C TYR A 82 -13.45 9.51 -18.80
N CYS A 83 -12.37 9.65 -18.02
CA CYS A 83 -11.74 8.54 -17.30
C CYS A 83 -12.73 7.78 -16.40
N SER A 84 -13.67 8.49 -15.78
CA SER A 84 -14.71 7.94 -14.90
C SER A 84 -15.73 7.04 -15.60
N MET A 85 -15.70 6.92 -16.93
CA MET A 85 -16.52 5.94 -17.64
C MET A 85 -16.03 4.50 -17.44
N CYS A 86 -14.75 4.32 -17.13
CA CYS A 86 -14.13 3.00 -16.93
C CYS A 86 -13.44 2.87 -15.56
N HIS A 87 -12.86 3.95 -15.04
CA HIS A 87 -12.25 3.98 -13.70
C HIS A 87 -13.30 4.34 -12.65
N THR A 88 -13.77 3.34 -11.91
CA THR A 88 -14.88 3.47 -10.95
C THR A 88 -14.66 2.57 -9.73
N GLU A 89 -15.54 2.69 -8.72
CA GLU A 89 -15.63 1.80 -7.55
C GLU A 89 -14.56 1.98 -6.45
N GLU A 90 -13.59 2.88 -6.64
CA GLU A 90 -12.59 3.21 -5.62
C GLU A 90 -12.58 4.72 -5.32
N PRO A 91 -12.32 5.15 -4.05
CA PRO A 91 -12.28 6.57 -3.68
C PRO A 91 -11.30 7.40 -4.51
N HIS A 92 -10.20 6.78 -4.98
CA HIS A 92 -9.24 7.44 -5.85
C HIS A 92 -9.85 7.89 -7.18
N TYR A 93 -10.79 7.11 -7.73
CA TYR A 93 -11.42 7.40 -9.02
C TYR A 93 -12.52 8.47 -8.93
N GLU A 94 -12.91 8.87 -7.73
CA GLU A 94 -13.80 10.01 -7.49
C GLU A 94 -13.06 11.36 -7.58
N LEU A 95 -11.72 11.35 -7.64
CA LEU A 95 -10.91 12.54 -7.77
C LEU A 95 -11.10 13.21 -9.14
N GLU A 96 -11.21 14.52 -9.13
CA GLU A 96 -11.24 15.33 -10.35
C GLU A 96 -9.83 15.56 -10.91
N GLN A 97 -9.74 15.95 -12.19
CA GLN A 97 -8.49 16.38 -12.84
C GLN A 97 -7.38 15.30 -12.87
N CYS A 98 -7.75 14.08 -13.27
CA CYS A 98 -6.86 12.90 -13.33
C CYS A 98 -5.51 13.16 -14.04
N LEU A 99 -5.53 14.01 -15.08
CA LEU A 99 -4.36 14.37 -15.90
C LEU A 99 -3.32 15.24 -15.17
N ILE A 100 -3.60 15.74 -13.96
CA ILE A 100 -2.58 16.42 -13.14
C ILE A 100 -1.43 15.46 -12.82
N CYS A 101 -1.77 14.20 -12.51
CA CYS A 101 -0.83 13.13 -12.18
C CYS A 101 -0.61 12.18 -13.36
N HIS A 102 -1.72 11.69 -13.95
CA HIS A 102 -1.74 10.74 -15.07
C HIS A 102 -1.63 11.49 -16.41
N ARG A 103 -0.49 12.11 -16.66
CA ARG A 103 -0.31 13.02 -17.80
C ARG A 103 -0.44 12.34 -19.17
N ASP A 104 -0.20 11.03 -19.21
CA ASP A 104 -0.29 10.23 -20.41
C ASP A 104 -1.08 8.94 -20.12
N PRO A 105 -2.36 8.88 -20.56
CA PRO A 105 -3.18 7.69 -20.41
C PRO A 105 -2.61 6.44 -21.09
N HIS A 106 -1.65 6.56 -22.01
CA HIS A 106 -1.02 5.40 -22.65
C HIS A 106 0.01 4.70 -21.75
N GLN A 107 0.42 5.34 -20.66
CA GLN A 107 1.36 4.82 -19.66
C GLN A 107 0.85 5.19 -18.26
N PRO A 108 -0.31 4.65 -17.85
CA PRO A 108 -1.08 5.19 -16.73
C PRO A 108 -0.34 5.17 -15.38
N LEU A 109 0.66 4.30 -15.19
CA LEU A 109 1.45 4.28 -13.95
C LEU A 109 2.70 5.17 -13.98
N GLN A 110 3.08 5.71 -15.15
CA GLN A 110 4.18 6.66 -15.29
C GLN A 110 3.71 8.07 -14.92
N ILE A 111 3.37 8.25 -13.64
CA ILE A 111 2.77 9.48 -13.14
C ILE A 111 3.82 10.49 -12.68
N LYS A 112 3.45 11.77 -12.76
CA LYS A 112 4.22 12.86 -12.15
C LYS A 112 3.44 13.42 -10.99
N LEU A 113 3.95 13.25 -9.77
CA LEU A 113 3.28 13.75 -8.58
C LEU A 113 3.30 15.30 -8.56
N PRO A 114 2.13 15.96 -8.42
CA PRO A 114 2.09 17.39 -8.21
C PRO A 114 2.52 17.70 -6.79
N LYS A 115 2.96 18.95 -6.55
CA LYS A 115 3.16 19.43 -5.18
C LYS A 115 1.82 19.45 -4.46
N LYS A 116 1.79 19.09 -3.19
CA LYS A 116 0.59 19.15 -2.31
C LYS A 116 -0.53 18.19 -2.71
N ALA A 117 -0.18 16.98 -3.16
CA ALA A 117 -1.13 15.94 -3.54
C ALA A 117 -1.76 15.17 -2.37
N GLN A 118 -1.71 15.69 -1.13
CA GLN A 118 -2.00 14.92 0.09
C GLN A 118 -3.37 14.22 0.05
N THR A 119 -4.44 14.95 -0.31
CA THR A 119 -5.79 14.37 -0.38
C THR A 119 -5.86 13.17 -1.32
N ALA A 120 -5.18 13.23 -2.47
CA ALA A 120 -5.16 12.13 -3.42
C ALA A 120 -4.42 10.91 -2.85
N CYS A 121 -3.30 11.11 -2.15
CA CYS A 121 -2.55 10.02 -1.51
C CYS A 121 -3.41 9.27 -0.48
N LEU A 122 -4.18 10.01 0.32
CA LEU A 122 -4.99 9.44 1.42
C LEU A 122 -6.20 8.64 0.93
N THR A 123 -6.59 8.73 -0.35
CA THR A 123 -7.64 7.87 -0.92
C THR A 123 -7.29 6.39 -0.89
N CYS A 124 -6.00 6.05 -0.90
CA CYS A 124 -5.50 4.68 -0.78
C CYS A 124 -4.59 4.48 0.45
N HIS A 125 -3.87 5.52 0.89
CA HIS A 125 -2.95 5.49 2.02
C HIS A 125 -3.51 6.21 3.24
N GLU A 126 -4.64 5.75 3.75
CA GLU A 126 -5.31 6.39 4.90
C GLU A 126 -4.47 6.30 6.18
N GLN A 127 -3.90 5.12 6.46
CA GLN A 127 -3.20 4.85 7.72
C GLN A 127 -2.03 5.81 8.00
N PRO A 128 -1.12 6.11 7.05
CA PRO A 128 -0.11 7.16 7.24
C PRO A 128 -0.68 8.53 7.65
N GLY A 129 -1.82 8.93 7.09
CA GLY A 129 -2.48 10.19 7.45
C GLY A 129 -3.01 10.18 8.88
N LEU A 130 -3.67 9.09 9.27
CA LEU A 130 -4.14 8.88 10.65
C LEU A 130 -2.96 8.86 11.63
N ASP A 131 -1.86 8.23 11.23
CA ASP A 131 -0.66 8.08 12.04
C ASP A 131 -0.01 9.42 12.36
N MET A 132 0.21 10.24 11.33
CA MET A 132 0.79 11.58 11.47
C MET A 132 -0.12 12.55 12.24
N ALA A 133 -1.45 12.33 12.21
CA ALA A 133 -2.41 13.10 12.98
C ALA A 133 -2.46 12.67 14.46
N ALA A 134 -2.35 11.36 14.73
CA ALA A 134 -2.35 10.80 16.08
C ALA A 134 -1.05 11.06 16.84
N SER A 135 0.08 11.16 16.14
CA SER A 135 1.40 11.47 16.72
C SER A 135 2.03 12.73 16.06
N PRO A 136 1.53 13.94 16.37
CA PRO A 136 2.05 15.17 15.77
C PRO A 136 3.55 15.37 16.01
N SER A 137 4.28 15.70 14.94
CA SER A 137 5.71 16.03 14.98
C SER A 137 6.04 17.09 13.92
N TYR A 138 7.33 17.43 13.72
CA TYR A 138 7.74 18.28 12.61
C TYR A 138 7.31 17.71 11.25
N HIS A 139 7.25 16.38 11.10
CA HIS A 139 6.77 15.74 9.88
C HIS A 139 5.29 16.06 9.60
N SER A 140 4.48 16.34 10.62
CA SER A 140 3.07 16.72 10.44
C SER A 140 2.89 18.08 9.73
N SER A 141 3.96 18.86 9.55
CA SER A 141 3.95 20.08 8.74
C SER A 141 4.24 19.84 7.25
N LEU A 142 4.67 18.62 6.90
CA LEU A 142 4.98 18.20 5.54
C LEU A 142 3.77 17.54 4.89
N VAL A 143 3.70 17.60 3.56
CA VAL A 143 2.76 16.80 2.75
C VAL A 143 3.45 15.55 2.22
N CYS A 144 2.68 14.53 1.84
CA CYS A 144 3.21 13.23 1.39
C CYS A 144 4.31 13.37 0.32
N THR A 145 4.13 14.29 -0.63
CA THR A 145 5.06 14.53 -1.75
C THR A 145 6.33 15.28 -1.38
N ASP A 146 6.45 15.78 -0.15
CA ASP A 146 7.69 16.42 0.32
C ASP A 146 8.77 15.37 0.60
N CYS A 147 8.36 14.14 0.95
CA CYS A 147 9.26 13.01 1.21
C CYS A 147 9.14 11.93 0.10
N HIS A 148 7.92 11.62 -0.35
CA HIS A 148 7.66 10.65 -1.41
C HIS A 148 7.75 11.30 -2.80
N GLY A 149 8.95 11.30 -3.39
CA GLY A 149 9.24 11.97 -4.66
C GLY A 149 8.62 11.30 -5.90
N SER A 150 8.27 10.01 -5.81
CA SER A 150 7.53 9.27 -6.84
C SER A 150 6.57 8.27 -6.21
N HIS A 151 5.61 7.81 -7.00
CA HIS A 151 4.61 6.87 -6.50
C HIS A 151 5.27 5.52 -6.18
N GLY A 152 5.03 5.00 -4.97
CA GLY A 152 5.65 3.77 -4.46
C GLY A 152 7.09 3.93 -3.97
N TYR A 153 7.70 5.11 -4.09
CA TYR A 153 9.03 5.37 -3.53
C TYR A 153 8.95 5.59 -2.02
N MET A 154 9.82 4.94 -1.26
CA MET A 154 10.00 5.15 0.17
C MET A 154 11.35 5.82 0.40
N PRO A 155 11.39 7.02 1.00
CA PRO A 155 12.64 7.71 1.29
C PRO A 155 13.40 7.05 2.44
N GLU A 156 14.72 7.12 2.40
CA GLU A 156 15.59 6.73 3.52
C GLU A 156 15.55 7.80 4.62
N CYS A 157 15.45 7.37 5.88
CA CYS A 157 15.46 8.23 7.06
C CYS A 157 16.73 9.08 7.11
N MET A 158 17.86 8.45 6.79
CA MET A 158 19.19 9.04 6.83
C MET A 158 19.45 10.06 5.70
N SER A 159 18.50 10.22 4.75
CA SER A 159 18.55 11.32 3.77
C SER A 159 18.39 12.70 4.42
N CYS A 160 17.79 12.76 5.62
CA CYS A 160 17.56 14.01 6.36
C CYS A 160 17.99 13.92 7.84
N HIS A 161 18.09 12.72 8.40
CA HIS A 161 18.47 12.50 9.80
C HIS A 161 19.86 11.86 9.92
N ASN A 162 20.52 12.07 11.06
CA ASN A 162 21.72 11.32 11.42
C ASN A 162 21.34 10.29 12.49
N GLY A 163 22.05 9.15 12.49
CA GLY A 163 21.93 8.15 13.53
C GLY A 163 22.39 8.65 14.89
N HIS A 164 21.93 7.99 15.96
CA HIS A 164 22.33 8.31 17.33
C HIS A 164 23.67 7.66 17.74
N SER A 165 24.26 6.86 16.85
CA SER A 165 25.61 6.28 16.99
C SER A 165 26.28 6.16 15.62
N GLN A 166 27.60 5.97 15.61
CA GLN A 166 28.34 5.71 14.37
C GLN A 166 28.04 4.32 13.78
N ASP A 167 27.56 3.40 14.61
CA ASP A 167 27.25 2.03 14.21
C ASP A 167 25.81 1.86 13.74
N MET A 168 24.93 2.86 13.93
CA MET A 168 23.56 2.83 13.45
C MET A 168 23.51 3.06 11.94
N THR A 169 22.80 2.17 11.25
CA THR A 169 22.54 2.23 9.81
C THR A 169 21.07 2.55 9.53
N GLU A 170 20.72 2.82 8.26
CA GLU A 170 19.33 3.03 7.83
C GLU A 170 18.38 1.91 8.28
N ALA A 171 18.87 0.66 8.28
CA ALA A 171 18.08 -0.49 8.71
C ALA A 171 17.69 -0.42 10.20
N ASN A 172 18.42 0.33 11.02
CA ASN A 172 18.18 0.43 12.46
C ASN A 172 17.20 1.52 12.85
N CYS A 173 16.87 2.45 11.94
CA CYS A 173 16.01 3.59 12.27
C CYS A 173 14.61 3.10 12.70
N GLN A 174 14.09 2.07 12.01
CA GLN A 174 12.76 1.53 12.24
C GLN A 174 12.67 0.55 13.42
N ASP A 175 13.81 0.17 14.01
CA ASP A 175 13.83 -0.63 15.24
C ASP A 175 13.28 0.16 16.45
N CYS A 176 13.29 1.49 16.35
CA CYS A 176 12.79 2.41 17.38
C CYS A 176 11.75 3.42 16.86
N HIS A 177 11.86 3.90 15.62
CA HIS A 177 11.03 4.97 15.09
C HIS A 177 10.11 4.48 13.96
N ALA A 178 8.80 4.71 14.09
CA ALA A 178 7.89 4.53 12.98
C ALA A 178 7.94 5.74 12.01
N PRO A 179 8.05 5.56 10.69
CA PRO A 179 8.19 6.66 9.71
C PRO A 179 7.10 7.75 9.79
N HIS A 180 5.85 7.36 10.11
CA HIS A 180 4.71 8.27 10.23
C HIS A 180 4.34 8.63 11.69
N LYS A 181 5.05 8.06 12.67
CA LYS A 181 4.92 8.38 14.11
C LYS A 181 6.29 8.38 14.79
N PRO A 182 7.24 9.22 14.35
CA PRO A 182 8.63 9.10 14.79
C PRO A 182 8.84 9.35 16.29
N LEU A 183 7.87 9.98 16.98
CA LEU A 183 7.93 10.20 18.42
C LEU A 183 7.39 9.02 19.25
N GLU A 184 6.61 8.13 18.63
CA GLU A 184 6.13 6.91 19.27
C GLU A 184 7.24 5.85 19.23
N MET A 185 8.17 5.95 20.18
CA MET A 185 9.32 5.06 20.27
C MET A 185 8.97 3.77 20.99
N VAL A 186 8.60 2.75 20.20
CA VAL A 186 8.40 1.37 20.66
C VAL A 186 9.53 0.54 20.10
N PHE A 187 10.23 -0.20 20.95
CA PHE A 187 11.32 -1.05 20.48
C PHE A 187 10.73 -2.29 19.81
N ALA A 188 11.16 -2.55 18.57
CA ALA A 188 10.62 -3.62 17.75
C ALA A 188 10.85 -5.02 18.35
N HIS A 189 11.89 -5.17 19.18
CA HIS A 189 12.29 -6.45 19.73
C HIS A 189 13.04 -6.31 21.07
N SER A 190 12.90 -7.30 21.95
CA SER A 190 13.47 -7.28 23.31
C SER A 190 15.00 -7.48 23.35
N ASP A 191 15.57 -8.01 22.28
CA ASP A 191 17.01 -8.21 22.06
C ASP A 191 17.69 -7.02 21.37
N PHE A 192 17.02 -5.86 21.32
CA PHE A 192 17.60 -4.62 20.82
C PHE A 192 18.93 -4.31 21.52
N PRO A 193 20.02 -4.01 20.79
CA PRO A 193 21.35 -3.88 21.36
C PRO A 193 21.43 -2.78 22.44
N SER A 194 21.80 -3.20 23.66
CA SER A 194 22.00 -2.28 24.79
C SER A 194 23.08 -1.22 24.53
N SER A 195 23.99 -1.47 23.58
CA SER A 195 25.00 -0.50 23.13
C SER A 195 24.37 0.75 22.52
N PHE A 196 23.24 0.65 21.81
CA PHE A 196 22.55 1.81 21.26
C PHE A 196 21.91 2.67 22.35
N CYS A 197 21.46 2.06 23.46
CA CYS A 197 20.97 2.79 24.62
C CYS A 197 22.13 3.51 25.35
N ALA A 198 23.29 2.84 25.47
CA ALA A 198 24.46 3.34 26.18
C ALA A 198 25.04 4.64 25.58
N GLN A 199 24.77 4.93 24.31
CA GLN A 199 25.19 6.18 23.65
C GLN A 199 24.66 7.44 24.35
N CYS A 200 23.48 7.33 24.98
CA CYS A 200 22.89 8.41 25.80
C CYS A 200 22.79 8.02 27.28
N HIS A 201 22.75 6.73 27.60
CA HIS A 201 22.57 6.19 28.95
C HIS A 201 23.83 5.45 29.47
N GLU A 202 25.01 6.03 29.24
CA GLU A 202 26.30 5.43 29.61
C GLU A 202 26.37 5.04 31.09
N GLN A 203 25.88 5.90 31.98
CA GLN A 203 25.89 5.65 33.43
C GLN A 203 25.06 4.40 33.79
N ALA A 204 23.86 4.27 33.23
CA ALA A 204 22.99 3.13 33.51
C ALA A 204 23.59 1.83 32.97
N ALA A 205 24.16 1.87 31.75
CA ALA A 205 24.86 0.74 31.16
C ALA A 205 26.08 0.32 32.01
N THR A 206 26.84 1.29 32.51
CA THR A 206 28.02 1.05 33.36
C THR A 206 27.63 0.43 34.70
N LEU A 207 26.60 0.96 35.36
CA LEU A 207 26.08 0.40 36.62
C LEU A 207 25.59 -1.04 36.43
N LEU A 208 24.76 -1.27 35.40
CA LEU A 208 24.21 -2.59 35.13
C LEU A 208 25.30 -3.61 34.83
N ALA A 209 26.31 -3.23 34.04
CA ALA A 209 27.46 -4.09 33.72
C ALA A 209 28.33 -4.41 34.96
N ALA A 210 28.42 -3.48 35.91
CA ALA A 210 29.16 -3.67 37.16
C ALA A 210 28.37 -4.47 38.21
N SER A 211 27.05 -4.59 38.05
CA SER A 211 26.19 -5.29 39.02
C SER A 211 26.60 -6.76 39.20
N PRO A 212 26.66 -7.26 40.44
CA PRO A 212 26.92 -8.69 40.71
C PRO A 212 25.69 -9.57 40.48
N ARG A 213 24.53 -8.98 40.10
CA ARG A 213 23.25 -9.68 39.96
C ARG A 213 22.97 -10.07 38.51
N LYS A 214 22.06 -11.03 38.31
CA LYS A 214 21.72 -11.59 36.99
C LYS A 214 21.12 -10.59 36.00
N HIS A 215 20.62 -9.45 36.47
CA HIS A 215 20.09 -8.40 35.58
C HIS A 215 21.15 -7.88 34.61
N ARG A 216 22.45 -7.95 34.95
CA ARG A 216 23.55 -7.56 34.06
C ARG A 216 23.55 -8.28 32.70
N ASP A 217 22.96 -9.47 32.64
CA ASP A 217 22.93 -10.32 31.46
C ASP A 217 21.63 -10.12 30.64
N VAL A 218 20.77 -9.16 31.03
CA VAL A 218 19.49 -8.84 30.37
C VAL A 218 19.63 -7.57 29.53
N ASN A 219 19.12 -7.60 28.29
CA ASN A 219 19.13 -6.43 27.41
C ASN A 219 18.20 -5.32 27.93
N CYS A 220 18.58 -4.05 27.71
CA CYS A 220 17.80 -2.89 28.14
C CYS A 220 16.33 -2.97 27.66
N ALA A 221 16.12 -3.30 26.38
CA ALA A 221 14.79 -3.38 25.76
C ALA A 221 13.92 -4.54 26.26
N SER A 222 14.50 -5.51 26.98
CA SER A 222 13.72 -6.58 27.62
C SER A 222 12.87 -6.05 28.78
N CYS A 223 13.36 -5.03 29.48
CA CYS A 223 12.64 -4.35 30.56
C CYS A 223 11.99 -3.06 30.06
N HIS A 224 12.74 -2.25 29.32
CA HIS A 224 12.27 -0.98 28.75
C HIS A 224 11.70 -1.23 27.36
N GLN A 225 10.48 -1.75 27.27
CA GLN A 225 9.83 -2.06 25.98
C GLN A 225 9.36 -0.82 25.20
N GLN A 226 9.24 0.31 25.90
CA GLN A 226 8.89 1.60 25.33
C GLN A 226 9.86 2.63 25.91
N HIS A 227 10.39 3.50 25.05
CA HIS A 227 11.30 4.53 25.53
C HIS A 227 10.57 5.47 26.52
N GLY A 228 11.25 5.81 27.62
CA GLY A 228 10.66 6.62 28.69
C GLY A 228 9.74 5.86 29.67
N ARG A 229 9.48 4.57 29.44
CA ARG A 229 8.74 3.72 30.40
C ARG A 229 9.72 2.97 31.30
N ILE A 230 9.53 3.08 32.61
CA ILE A 230 10.23 2.27 33.62
C ILE A 230 9.23 1.21 34.13
N PRO A 231 9.51 -0.09 33.95
CA PRO A 231 8.63 -1.15 34.45
C PRO A 231 8.69 -1.26 35.98
N ASP A 232 7.64 -1.83 36.57
CA ASP A 232 7.61 -2.16 38.00
C ASP A 232 8.32 -3.52 38.19
N CYS A 233 9.08 -3.69 39.29
CA CYS A 233 9.72 -4.97 39.60
C CYS A 233 8.73 -6.13 39.63
N ARG A 234 7.49 -5.87 40.06
CA ARG A 234 6.41 -6.86 40.16
C ARG A 234 5.91 -7.35 38.80
N ASP A 235 6.15 -6.60 37.73
CA ASP A 235 5.78 -7.01 36.36
C ASP A 235 6.43 -8.35 35.99
N CYS A 236 7.60 -8.64 36.57
CA CYS A 236 8.31 -9.91 36.38
C CYS A 236 8.45 -10.74 37.67
N HIS A 237 8.56 -10.10 38.84
CA HIS A 237 8.83 -10.79 40.11
C HIS A 237 7.59 -11.14 40.94
N GLY A 238 6.41 -10.64 40.58
CA GLY A 238 5.18 -10.84 41.35
C GLY A 238 5.29 -10.24 42.76
N GLN A 239 4.80 -10.97 43.77
CA GLN A 239 4.81 -10.55 45.18
C GLN A 239 5.74 -11.46 46.02
N PRO A 240 7.05 -11.17 46.09
CA PRO A 240 8.02 -12.02 46.78
C PRO A 240 7.94 -11.95 48.31
N HIS A 241 7.32 -10.90 48.87
CA HIS A 241 7.17 -10.67 50.30
C HIS A 241 5.69 -10.54 50.72
N PRO A 242 5.38 -10.72 52.02
CA PRO A 242 4.04 -10.47 52.55
C PRO A 242 3.55 -9.04 52.30
N GLU A 243 2.25 -8.88 52.08
CA GLU A 243 1.58 -7.60 51.81
C GLU A 243 1.89 -6.51 52.84
N THR A 244 2.02 -6.88 54.11
CA THR A 244 2.35 -5.94 55.18
C THR A 244 3.69 -5.23 54.98
N LEU A 245 4.66 -5.88 54.32
CA LEU A 245 5.95 -5.27 54.02
C LEU A 245 5.82 -4.26 52.87
N HIS A 246 5.12 -4.61 51.80
CA HIS A 246 4.90 -3.72 50.65
C HIS A 246 3.99 -2.54 50.99
N GLN A 247 3.07 -2.67 51.95
CA GLN A 247 2.29 -1.53 52.46
C GLN A 247 3.16 -0.53 53.21
N LYS A 248 4.21 -0.99 53.90
CA LYS A 248 5.13 -0.13 54.64
C LYS A 248 6.22 0.46 53.76
N PHE A 249 6.69 -0.29 52.78
CA PHE A 249 7.73 0.07 51.82
C PHE A 249 7.21 -0.16 50.39
N PRO A 250 6.52 0.83 49.81
CA PRO A 250 5.86 0.67 48.52
C PRO A 250 6.84 0.56 47.35
N SER A 251 8.09 1.01 47.49
CA SER A 251 9.12 0.83 46.45
C SER A 251 10.14 -0.24 46.83
N CYS A 252 10.37 -1.19 45.92
CA CYS A 252 11.40 -2.22 46.06
C CYS A 252 12.79 -1.60 46.25
N SER A 253 13.03 -0.42 45.66
CA SER A 253 14.31 0.26 45.68
C SER A 253 14.71 0.81 47.05
N GLU A 254 13.79 0.86 48.01
CA GLU A 254 14.09 1.26 49.39
C GLU A 254 14.98 0.24 50.12
N CYS A 255 15.04 -1.00 49.63
CA CYS A 255 15.86 -2.07 50.20
C CYS A 255 16.73 -2.80 49.17
N HIS A 256 16.32 -2.85 47.90
CA HIS A 256 17.03 -3.61 46.86
C HIS A 256 17.87 -2.76 45.92
N GLY A 257 17.88 -1.44 46.06
CA GLY A 257 18.52 -0.53 45.10
C GLY A 257 17.72 -0.40 43.80
N ILE A 258 18.34 0.13 42.75
CA ILE A 258 17.71 0.27 41.44
C ILE A 258 17.99 -0.95 40.58
N ALA A 259 17.17 -1.20 39.55
CA ALA A 259 17.35 -2.38 38.68
C ALA A 259 18.74 -2.46 38.02
N HIS A 260 19.40 -1.32 37.80
CA HIS A 260 20.76 -1.22 37.25
C HIS A 260 21.86 -1.40 38.30
N ASP A 261 21.54 -1.38 39.59
CA ASP A 261 22.51 -1.47 40.68
C ASP A 261 21.84 -2.12 41.89
N LEU A 262 21.48 -3.39 41.71
CA LEU A 262 20.84 -4.19 42.75
C LEU A 262 21.88 -4.63 43.78
N GLU A 263 21.64 -4.30 45.05
CA GLU A 263 22.51 -4.65 46.18
C GLU A 263 22.43 -6.13 46.60
#